data_AF-A0A936BFM6-F1
#
_entry.id   AF-A0A936BFM6-F1
#
_cell.length_a   1.000
_cell.length_b   1.000
_cell.length_c   1.000
_cell.angle_alpha   90.00
_cell.angle_beta   90.00
_cell.angle_gamma   90.00
#
_symmetry.space_group_name_H-M   'P 1'
#
loop_
_entity.id
_entity.type
_entity.pdbx_description
1 polymer ?
#
loop_
_entity_poly.entity_id
_entity_poly.type
_entity_poly.pdbx_seq_one_letter_code
_entity_poly.pdbx_strand_id
1 'polypeptide(L)'
;MEPSGDYVVRVTVSDMKGGTVSQLVVVQVGTPTTHKISGTITGGTAEGVRVTATLGGQTWLTYSDSAGQYTLTGLPDGMYVVRPSWHGYGMTPNNQNVLVSGTDINGINFSATPNNTLQPYNPYQTKPSPKTQSANP
;
A
#
# COMPACT_ATOMS: atom_id res chain seq x y z
N MET A 1 5.59 -27.75 -15.08
CA MET A 1 5.02 -26.67 -15.92
C MET A 1 4.69 -25.56 -14.97
N GLU A 2 5.33 -24.39 -15.12
CA GLU A 2 5.01 -23.24 -14.28
C GLU A 2 3.53 -22.85 -14.51
N PRO A 3 2.78 -22.46 -13.46
CA PRO A 3 1.41 -22.03 -13.63
C PRO A 3 1.35 -20.76 -14.48
N SER A 4 0.31 -20.63 -15.31
CA SER A 4 0.06 -19.36 -16.02
C SER A 4 -0.22 -18.25 -15.02
N GLY A 5 0.41 -17.10 -15.18
CA GLY A 5 0.35 -16.04 -14.19
C GLY A 5 1.11 -14.78 -14.59
N ASP A 6 0.82 -13.69 -13.88
CA ASP A 6 1.60 -12.47 -13.92
C ASP A 6 2.52 -12.40 -12.71
N TYR A 7 3.82 -12.27 -12.96
CA TYR A 7 4.86 -12.26 -11.93
C TYR A 7 5.51 -10.89 -11.83
N VAL A 8 5.56 -10.33 -10.62
CA VAL A 8 6.25 -9.07 -10.36
C VAL A 8 7.70 -9.35 -10.03
N VAL A 9 8.61 -8.87 -10.88
CA VAL A 9 10.05 -8.90 -10.66
C VAL A 9 10.49 -7.52 -10.20
N ARG A 10 11.15 -7.44 -9.04
CA ARG A 10 11.84 -6.23 -8.61
C ARG A 10 13.27 -6.29 -9.12
N VAL A 11 13.63 -5.33 -9.98
CA VAL A 11 15.01 -5.12 -10.40
C VAL A 11 15.59 -4.03 -9.51
N THR A 12 16.73 -4.30 -8.88
CA THR A 12 17.48 -3.31 -8.09
C THR A 12 18.85 -3.12 -8.72
N VAL A 13 19.18 -1.88 -9.03
CA VAL A 13 20.50 -1.48 -9.53
C VAL A 13 21.19 -0.66 -8.44
N SER A 14 22.46 -0.96 -8.17
CA SER A 14 23.28 -0.17 -7.26
C SER A 14 24.41 0.54 -8.00
N ASP A 15 24.80 1.71 -7.53
CA ASP A 15 26.06 2.33 -7.92
C ASP A 15 27.22 1.83 -7.03
N MET A 16 28.46 2.13 -7.41
CA MET A 16 29.65 1.80 -6.61
C MET A 16 29.81 2.69 -5.36
N LYS A 17 28.88 3.62 -5.13
CA LYS A 17 28.86 4.53 -3.97
C LYS A 17 27.76 4.16 -2.96
N GLY A 18 27.01 3.07 -3.21
CA GLY A 18 25.98 2.55 -2.32
C GLY A 18 24.57 3.08 -2.56
N GLY A 19 24.34 3.91 -3.59
CA GLY A 19 22.99 4.31 -4.01
C GLY A 19 22.28 3.15 -4.72
N THR A 20 20.98 2.98 -4.49
CA THR A 20 20.16 1.96 -5.15
C THR A 20 18.93 2.57 -5.79
N VAL A 21 18.52 2.04 -6.94
CA VAL A 21 17.25 2.33 -7.61
C VAL A 21 16.55 1.01 -7.88
N SER A 22 15.26 0.94 -7.60
CA SER A 22 14.44 -0.23 -7.87
C SER A 22 13.33 0.06 -8.87
N GLN A 23 13.00 -0.92 -9.71
CA GLN A 23 11.90 -0.86 -10.67
C GLN A 23 11.12 -2.18 -10.65
N LEU A 24 9.79 -2.11 -10.79
CA LEU A 24 8.95 -3.29 -11.02
C LEU A 24 8.80 -3.61 -12.50
N VAL A 25 8.95 -4.88 -12.85
CA VAL A 25 8.65 -5.44 -14.17
C VAL A 25 7.63 -6.56 -14.01
N VAL A 26 6.53 -6.49 -14.76
CA VAL A 26 5.52 -7.56 -14.79
C VAL A 26 5.84 -8.50 -15.95
N VAL A 27 6.05 -9.77 -15.64
CA VAL A 27 6.31 -10.83 -16.63
C VAL A 27 5.06 -11.71 -16.71
N GLN A 28 4.44 -11.75 -17.88
CA GLN A 28 3.30 -12.62 -18.14
C GLN A 28 3.80 -13.99 -18.63
N VAL A 29 3.34 -15.06 -17.98
CA VAL A 29 3.60 -16.45 -18.38
C VAL A 29 2.27 -17.10 -18.77
N GLY A 30 2.18 -17.58 -20.02
CA GLY A 30 0.97 -18.17 -20.57
C GLY A 30 -0.17 -17.16 -20.75
N THR A 31 -1.40 -17.60 -20.52
CA THR A 31 -2.63 -16.81 -20.65
C THR A 31 -3.36 -16.75 -19.30
N PRO A 32 -2.93 -15.88 -18.38
CA PRO A 32 -3.58 -15.76 -17.07
C PRO A 32 -5.04 -15.29 -17.24
N THR A 33 -5.94 -15.85 -16.42
CA THR A 33 -7.34 -15.42 -16.30
C THR A 33 -7.56 -14.52 -15.08
N THR A 34 -6.48 -13.96 -14.56
CA THR A 34 -6.47 -13.08 -13.39
C THR A 34 -6.05 -11.69 -13.82
N HIS A 35 -6.33 -10.72 -12.95
CA HIS A 35 -6.15 -9.31 -13.22
C HIS A 35 -5.11 -8.69 -12.29
N LYS A 36 -4.80 -7.44 -12.61
CA LYS A 36 -3.80 -6.63 -11.92
C LYS A 36 -4.44 -5.37 -11.34
N ILE A 37 -3.94 -4.96 -10.17
CA ILE A 37 -4.21 -3.63 -9.61
C ILE A 37 -2.87 -2.89 -9.55
N SER A 38 -2.79 -1.75 -10.24
CA SER A 38 -1.60 -0.90 -10.22
C SER A 38 -1.89 0.50 -9.70
N GLY A 39 -0.85 1.15 -9.20
CA GLY A 39 -0.95 2.44 -8.58
C GLY A 39 0.38 3.05 -8.22
N THR A 40 0.31 4.23 -7.64
CA THR A 40 1.47 5.04 -7.27
C THR A 40 1.34 5.51 -5.82
N ILE A 41 2.47 5.54 -5.11
CA ILE A 41 2.57 6.05 -3.76
C ILE A 41 3.51 7.25 -3.77
N THR A 42 2.99 8.41 -3.43
CA THR A 42 3.73 9.68 -3.42
C THR A 42 3.90 10.22 -2.00
N GLY A 43 4.72 11.24 -1.82
CA GLY A 43 4.83 11.99 -0.56
C GLY A 43 6.16 11.78 0.16
N GLY A 44 6.12 11.71 1.49
CA GLY A 44 7.34 11.67 2.32
C GLY A 44 8.10 10.34 2.25
N THR A 45 7.46 9.28 1.75
CA THR A 45 8.10 8.02 1.36
C THR A 45 7.38 7.46 0.15
N ALA A 46 8.13 6.80 -0.74
CA ALA A 46 7.60 6.19 -1.96
C ALA A 46 8.11 4.75 -2.12
N GLU A 47 9.36 4.46 -1.74
CA GLU A 47 9.94 3.13 -1.87
C GLU A 47 9.62 2.20 -0.71
N GLY A 48 9.38 0.93 -1.05
CA GLY A 48 9.24 -0.15 -0.07
C GLY A 48 7.91 -0.18 0.64
N VAL A 49 6.99 0.74 0.38
CA VAL A 49 5.68 0.78 1.04
C VAL A 49 4.92 -0.52 0.76
N ARG A 50 4.43 -1.14 1.85
CA ARG A 50 3.70 -2.39 1.78
C ARG A 50 2.28 -2.13 1.30
N VAL A 51 1.87 -2.75 0.20
CA VAL A 51 0.50 -2.65 -0.32
C VAL A 51 -0.18 -4.01 -0.29
N THR A 52 -1.35 -4.08 0.34
CA THR A 52 -2.16 -5.30 0.39
C THR A 52 -3.50 -5.09 -0.30
N ALA A 53 -3.99 -6.11 -1.00
CA ALA A 53 -5.39 -6.19 -1.42
C ALA A 53 -6.04 -7.40 -0.74
N THR A 54 -7.23 -7.22 -0.18
CA THR A 54 -7.95 -8.30 0.51
C THR A 54 -9.31 -8.58 -0.10
N LEU A 55 -9.63 -9.85 -0.33
CA LEU A 55 -10.93 -10.35 -0.81
C LEU A 55 -11.27 -11.65 -0.08
N GLY A 56 -12.43 -11.74 0.57
CA GLY A 56 -12.91 -12.98 1.19
C GLY A 56 -11.95 -13.63 2.20
N GLY A 57 -11.10 -12.84 2.88
CA GLY A 57 -10.09 -13.33 3.81
C GLY A 57 -8.73 -13.67 3.19
N GLN A 58 -8.63 -13.71 1.86
CA GLN A 58 -7.36 -13.84 1.16
C GLN A 58 -6.66 -12.49 1.03
N THR A 59 -5.33 -12.49 1.06
CA THR A 59 -4.50 -11.28 0.98
C THR A 59 -3.43 -11.42 -0.09
N TRP A 60 -3.42 -10.48 -1.03
CA TRP A 60 -2.34 -10.29 -1.99
C TRP A 60 -1.43 -9.17 -1.48
N LEU A 61 -0.13 -9.30 -1.74
CA LEU A 61 0.91 -8.44 -1.18
C LEU A 61 1.86 -8.00 -2.28
N THR A 62 2.21 -6.71 -2.28
CA THR A 62 3.30 -6.17 -3.10
C THR A 62 3.99 -5.03 -2.34
N TYR A 63 5.07 -4.52 -2.93
CA TYR A 63 5.85 -3.40 -2.39
C TYR A 63 6.11 -2.37 -3.49
N SER A 64 5.96 -1.10 -3.18
CA SER A 64 6.29 -0.02 -4.12
C SER A 64 7.78 0.08 -4.40
N ASP A 65 8.16 0.39 -5.63
CA ASP A 65 9.55 0.60 -6.04
C ASP A 65 10.06 2.02 -5.74
N SER A 66 11.29 2.33 -6.17
CA SER A 66 11.94 3.63 -5.91
C SER A 66 11.19 4.83 -6.49
N ALA A 67 10.34 4.63 -7.50
CA ALA A 67 9.46 5.66 -8.05
C ALA A 67 8.08 5.71 -7.36
N GLY A 68 7.82 4.83 -6.40
CA GLY A 68 6.53 4.70 -5.75
C GLY A 68 5.52 3.83 -6.50
N GLN A 69 5.91 3.21 -7.62
CA GLN A 69 5.01 2.39 -8.43
C GLN A 69 4.84 1.02 -7.75
N TYR A 70 3.61 0.51 -7.77
CA TYR A 70 3.33 -0.84 -7.29
C TYR A 70 2.38 -1.58 -8.24
N THR A 71 2.45 -2.91 -8.23
CA THR A 71 1.50 -3.77 -8.95
C THR A 71 1.19 -5.01 -8.12
N LEU A 72 -0.10 -5.25 -7.91
CA LEU A 72 -0.65 -6.50 -7.38
C LEU A 72 -1.08 -7.35 -8.58
N THR A 73 -0.70 -8.63 -8.60
CA THR A 73 -1.00 -9.56 -9.68
C THR A 73 -1.76 -10.78 -9.15
N GLY A 74 -2.36 -11.56 -10.05
CA GLY A 74 -3.01 -12.82 -9.67
C GLY A 74 -4.34 -12.61 -8.96
N LEU A 75 -5.06 -11.52 -9.23
CA LEU A 75 -6.33 -11.15 -8.60
C LEU A 75 -7.50 -11.71 -9.42
N PRO A 76 -8.31 -12.63 -8.87
CA PRO A 76 -9.60 -12.97 -9.47
C PRO A 76 -10.57 -11.78 -9.50
N ASP A 77 -11.69 -11.93 -10.20
CA ASP A 77 -12.78 -10.96 -10.12
C ASP A 77 -13.34 -10.86 -8.70
N GLY A 78 -13.55 -9.63 -8.24
CA GLY A 78 -14.04 -9.37 -6.90
C GLY A 78 -13.86 -7.93 -6.45
N MET A 79 -14.42 -7.64 -5.27
CA MET A 79 -14.29 -6.35 -4.61
C MET A 79 -13.17 -6.40 -3.57
N TYR A 80 -12.07 -5.72 -3.87
CA TYR A 80 -10.87 -5.68 -3.06
C TYR A 80 -10.86 -4.47 -2.15
N VAL A 81 -10.35 -4.65 -0.93
CA VAL A 81 -9.93 -3.54 -0.06
C VAL A 81 -8.42 -3.40 -0.19
N VAL A 82 -7.97 -2.35 -0.88
CA VAL A 82 -6.55 -2.05 -1.09
C VAL A 82 -6.05 -1.13 0.01
N ARG A 83 -4.96 -1.52 0.68
CA ARG A 83 -4.40 -0.83 1.85
C ARG A 83 -2.88 -0.70 1.75
N PRO A 84 -2.34 0.52 1.66
CA PRO A 84 -0.92 0.76 1.88
C PRO A 84 -0.60 0.85 3.38
N SER A 85 0.63 0.51 3.76
CA SER A 85 1.14 0.69 5.11
C SER A 85 2.65 0.86 5.12
N TRP A 86 3.13 1.77 5.96
CA TRP A 86 4.55 1.98 6.21
C TRP A 86 4.76 2.50 7.63
N HIS A 87 5.84 2.05 8.28
CA HIS A 87 6.08 2.41 9.67
C HIS A 87 6.38 3.91 9.81
N GLY A 88 5.70 4.58 10.74
CA GLY A 88 5.89 6.02 10.99
C GLY A 88 5.19 6.93 10.00
N TYR A 89 4.34 6.41 9.10
CA TYR A 89 3.61 7.21 8.11
C TYR A 89 2.11 6.90 8.14
N GLY A 90 1.30 7.94 7.94
CA GLY A 90 -0.12 7.87 7.63
C GLY A 90 -0.33 7.83 6.12
N MET A 91 -1.35 7.10 5.67
CA MET A 91 -1.67 6.94 4.25
C MET A 91 -2.99 7.62 3.93
N THR A 92 -3.03 8.37 2.83
CA THR A 92 -4.23 9.07 2.35
C THR A 92 -4.51 8.72 0.89
N PRO A 93 -5.67 8.11 0.56
CA PRO A 93 -6.63 7.51 1.49
C PRO A 93 -6.02 6.39 2.35
N ASN A 94 -6.65 6.04 3.48
CA ASN A 94 -6.17 4.93 4.32
C ASN A 94 -6.41 3.56 3.69
N ASN A 95 -7.43 3.48 2.82
CA ASN A 95 -7.78 2.32 2.01
C ASN A 95 -8.62 2.78 0.81
N GLN A 96 -8.72 1.94 -0.21
CA GLN A 96 -9.66 2.11 -1.31
C GLN A 96 -10.36 0.79 -1.61
N ASN A 97 -11.66 0.85 -1.90
CA ASN A 97 -12.41 -0.28 -2.40
C ASN A 97 -12.33 -0.30 -3.92
N VAL A 98 -11.87 -1.40 -4.49
CA VAL A 98 -11.60 -1.54 -5.93
C VAL A 98 -12.36 -2.74 -6.45
N LEU A 99 -13.23 -2.53 -7.44
CA LEU A 99 -13.92 -3.59 -8.15
C LEU A 99 -13.07 -4.04 -9.34
N VAL A 100 -12.67 -5.31 -9.33
CA VAL A 100 -12.05 -5.98 -10.45
C VAL A 100 -13.12 -6.85 -11.13
N SER A 101 -13.38 -6.61 -12.40
CA SER A 101 -14.37 -7.36 -13.18
C SER A 101 -13.93 -7.47 -14.64
N GLY A 102 -13.23 -8.57 -14.96
CA GLY A 102 -12.78 -8.91 -16.30
C GLY A 102 -11.68 -8.03 -16.87
N THR A 103 -11.10 -7.11 -16.10
CA THR A 103 -10.04 -6.20 -16.56
C THR A 103 -9.12 -5.71 -15.45
N ASP A 104 -7.92 -5.29 -15.85
CA ASP A 104 -6.93 -4.69 -14.98
C ASP A 104 -7.36 -3.29 -14.53
N ILE A 105 -7.11 -2.97 -13.26
CA ILE A 105 -7.41 -1.67 -12.69
C ILE A 105 -6.12 -0.90 -12.43
N ASN A 106 -6.06 0.33 -12.91
CA ASN A 106 -4.90 1.20 -12.76
C ASN A 106 -5.28 2.48 -12.04
N GLY A 107 -4.30 3.22 -11.52
CA GLY A 107 -4.51 4.53 -10.91
C GLY A 107 -5.05 4.49 -9.48
N ILE A 108 -4.87 3.37 -8.77
CA ILE A 108 -5.18 3.28 -7.35
C ILE A 108 -4.04 3.96 -6.58
N ASN A 109 -4.18 5.26 -6.33
CA ASN A 109 -3.07 6.07 -5.82
C ASN A 109 -3.22 6.40 -4.33
N PHE A 110 -2.09 6.54 -3.65
CA PHE A 110 -2.01 6.91 -2.24
C PHE A 110 -0.90 7.94 -1.99
N SER A 111 -1.04 8.70 -0.91
CA SER A 111 -0.01 9.62 -0.43
C SER A 111 0.42 9.24 0.99
N ALA A 112 1.72 9.14 1.22
CA ALA A 112 2.33 8.88 2.51
C ALA A 112 2.77 10.18 3.19
N THR A 113 2.29 10.41 4.40
CA THR A 113 2.65 11.58 5.23
C THR A 113 3.27 11.11 6.54
N PRO A 114 4.44 11.64 6.96
CA PRO A 114 5.04 11.28 8.24
C PRO A 114 4.07 11.51 9.41
N ASN A 115 3.98 10.54 10.31
CA ASN A 115 3.28 10.70 11.58
C ASN A 115 4.20 11.50 12.50
N ASN A 116 3.98 12.81 12.61
CA ASN A 116 4.77 13.65 13.51
C ASN A 116 4.46 13.29 14.97
N THR A 117 5.30 12.45 15.59
CA THR A 117 5.20 12.08 17.01
C THR A 117 5.94 13.06 17.93
N LEU A 118 6.56 14.11 17.39
CA LEU A 118 7.12 15.20 18.20
C LEU A 118 6.03 16.23 18.53
N GLN A 119 5.12 15.88 19.44
CA GLN A 119 4.55 16.92 20.29
C GLN A 119 5.69 17.32 21.26
N PRO A 120 6.12 18.59 21.34
CA PRO A 120 7.01 18.98 22.42
C PRO A 120 6.33 18.59 23.73
N TYR A 121 7.07 17.95 24.64
CA TYR A 121 6.60 17.71 25.99
C TYR A 121 6.08 19.04 26.55
N ASN A 122 4.77 19.14 26.77
CA ASN A 122 4.15 20.30 27.38
C ASN A 122 3.88 19.98 28.85
N PRO A 123 4.74 20.41 29.79
CA PRO A 123 4.53 20.17 31.23
C PRO A 123 3.27 20.86 31.78
N TYR A 124 2.58 21.69 30.98
CA TYR A 124 1.41 22.46 31.39
C TYR A 124 0.08 21.95 30.81
N GLN A 125 0.03 20.77 30.19
CA GLN A 125 -1.26 20.15 29.92
C GLN A 125 -1.89 19.68 31.23
N THR A 126 -2.86 20.43 31.73
CA THR A 126 -3.74 19.98 32.80
C THR A 126 -4.43 18.70 32.34
N LYS A 127 -4.25 17.61 33.11
CA LYS A 127 -4.98 16.34 33.01
C LYS A 127 -6.40 16.58 32.48
N PRO A 128 -6.87 15.85 31.44
CA PRO A 128 -8.23 16.02 30.96
C PRO A 128 -9.20 15.83 32.14
N SER A 129 -10.10 16.79 32.31
CA SER A 129 -11.12 16.79 33.36
C SER A 129 -11.83 15.43 33.39
N PRO A 130 -12.10 14.84 34.56
CA PRO A 130 -12.92 13.64 34.63
C PRO A 130 -14.28 13.95 33.99
N LYS A 131 -14.68 13.16 32.99
CA LYS A 131 -16.06 13.20 32.48
C LYS A 131 -16.97 12.84 33.66
N THR A 132 -17.78 13.79 34.12
CA THR A 132 -18.91 13.49 34.99
C THR A 132 -19.89 12.62 34.21
N GLN A 133 -20.04 11.36 34.63
CA GLN A 133 -21.19 10.55 34.23
C GLN A 133 -22.42 11.20 34.86
N SER A 134 -23.26 11.84 34.04
CA SER A 134 -24.61 12.20 34.45
C SER A 134 -25.39 10.92 34.69
N ALA A 135 -25.83 10.68 35.92
CA ALA A 135 -26.89 9.72 36.18
C ALA A 135 -28.15 10.18 35.43
N ASN A 136 -28.80 9.25 34.73
CA ASN A 136 -30.09 9.46 34.05
C ASN A 136 -31.21 9.45 35.12
N PRO A 137 -32.34 10.18 34.91
CA PRO A 137 -33.37 10.38 35.94
C PRO A 137 -34.19 9.13 36.27
#